data_AF-A0A2X2VGJ6-F1
#
_entry.id   AF-A0A2X2VGJ6-F1
#
_cell.length_a   1.000
_cell.length_b   1.000
_cell.length_c   1.000
_cell.angle_alpha   90.00
_cell.angle_beta   90.00
_cell.angle_gamma   90.00
#
_symmetry.space_group_name_H-M   'P 1'
#
loop_
_entity.id
_entity.type
_entity.pdbx_description
1 polymer ?
#
loop_
_entity_poly.entity_id
_entity_poly.type
_entity_poly.pdbx_seq_one_letter_code
_entity_poly.pdbx_strand_id
1 'polypeptide(L)'
;MKHIRVAACMLMLALAGCDNNDNAPTAVKNDETPAAQSAPTKDPAQLQKLAQQSEGKELTLLDASEVQLDGAATLVLTFSIPLDPEQDFARTVHVVDKKSGKVDGAWELSPNLKELRLRHLEPNRDLVVSVERDLTALNKNRLWPRV
;
A
#
# COMPACT_ATOMS: atom_id res chain seq x y z
N MET A 1 -22.56 63.80 -12.98
CA MET A 1 -21.51 62.97 -13.61
C MET A 1 -20.17 63.61 -13.31
N LYS A 2 -19.37 62.98 -12.43
CA LYS A 2 -18.07 63.53 -12.01
C LYS A 2 -17.11 62.37 -11.72
N HIS A 3 -15.96 62.44 -12.37
CA HIS A 3 -14.95 61.41 -12.49
C HIS A 3 -14.24 61.16 -11.16
N ILE A 4 -14.09 59.89 -10.78
CA ILE A 4 -13.18 59.47 -9.70
C ILE A 4 -12.05 58.65 -10.32
N ARG A 5 -10.88 58.97 -9.79
CA ARG A 5 -9.55 58.81 -10.34
C ARG A 5 -9.00 57.40 -10.20
N VAL A 6 -8.19 57.06 -11.20
CA VAL A 6 -7.23 55.95 -11.29
C VAL A 6 -6.51 55.68 -9.97
N ALA A 7 -6.47 54.41 -9.56
CA ALA A 7 -5.37 53.82 -8.82
C ALA A 7 -5.27 52.34 -9.23
N ALA A 8 -4.45 52.10 -10.25
CA ALA A 8 -3.99 50.77 -10.64
C ALA A 8 -2.98 50.27 -9.60
N CYS A 9 -3.20 49.09 -9.05
CA CYS A 9 -2.16 48.30 -8.40
C CYS A 9 -2.09 46.96 -9.12
N MET A 10 -1.28 46.90 -10.18
CA MET A 10 -0.78 45.64 -10.72
C MET A 10 0.14 45.02 -9.67
N LEU A 11 -0.22 43.84 -9.16
CA LEU A 11 0.71 43.00 -8.43
C LEU A 11 1.73 42.44 -9.45
N MET A 12 2.92 43.02 -9.46
CA MET A 12 4.10 42.44 -10.12
C MET A 12 4.58 41.27 -9.26
N LEU A 13 4.24 40.04 -9.65
CA LEU A 13 4.98 38.86 -9.21
C LEU A 13 6.34 38.87 -9.92
N ALA A 14 7.38 39.28 -9.21
CA ALA A 14 8.75 39.07 -9.63
C ALA A 14 9.05 37.56 -9.57
N LEU A 15 8.98 36.91 -10.72
CA LEU A 15 9.65 35.64 -10.97
C LEU A 15 11.15 35.87 -10.84
N ALA A 16 11.73 35.46 -9.71
CA ALA A 16 13.17 35.18 -9.67
C ALA A 16 13.39 33.91 -10.51
N GLY A 17 13.60 34.10 -11.81
CA GLY A 17 14.24 33.08 -12.65
C GLY A 17 15.70 33.00 -12.25
N CYS A 18 16.09 31.92 -11.58
CA CYS A 18 17.47 31.47 -11.59
C CYS A 18 17.68 30.69 -12.89
N ASP A 19 18.01 31.44 -13.93
CA ASP A 19 18.72 30.97 -15.10
C ASP A 19 20.21 30.90 -14.73
N ASN A 20 20.79 29.69 -14.70
CA ASN A 20 22.16 29.52 -15.16
C ASN A 20 22.41 28.06 -15.53
N ASN A 21 22.79 27.87 -16.78
CA ASN A 21 23.19 26.62 -17.37
C ASN A 21 24.71 26.69 -17.55
N ASP A 22 25.48 25.88 -16.81
CA ASP A 22 26.87 25.61 -17.14
C ASP A 22 27.22 24.14 -16.87
N ASN A 23 27.87 23.56 -17.86
CA ASN A 23 27.98 22.15 -18.18
C ASN A 23 29.17 21.49 -17.48
N ALA A 24 28.92 20.42 -16.72
CA ALA A 24 29.88 19.32 -16.50
C ALA A 24 29.10 18.02 -16.21
N PRO A 25 29.39 16.90 -16.90
CA PRO A 25 28.62 15.67 -16.75
C PRO A 25 29.17 14.89 -15.55
N THR A 26 28.51 15.02 -14.41
CA THR A 26 28.54 13.97 -13.39
C THR A 26 27.29 13.14 -13.57
N ALA A 27 27.45 12.01 -14.26
CA ALA A 27 26.50 10.91 -14.19
C ALA A 27 26.46 10.42 -12.74
N VAL A 28 25.62 11.06 -11.92
CA VAL A 28 25.19 10.50 -10.65
C VAL A 28 24.15 9.46 -11.04
N LYS A 29 24.57 8.20 -10.98
CA LYS A 29 23.70 7.05 -11.06
C LYS A 29 22.61 7.25 -10.02
N ASN A 30 21.39 7.58 -10.45
CA ASN A 30 20.19 7.45 -9.63
C ASN A 30 19.99 5.95 -9.37
N ASP A 31 20.73 5.40 -8.41
CA ASP A 31 20.22 4.33 -7.58
C ASP A 31 19.22 4.99 -6.62
N GLU A 32 18.04 5.36 -7.14
CA GLU A 32 16.84 5.42 -6.33
C GLU A 32 16.54 3.98 -5.90
N THR A 33 17.24 3.56 -4.86
CA THR A 33 16.76 2.49 -4.00
C THR A 33 15.40 2.97 -3.49
N PRO A 34 14.28 2.27 -3.78
CA PRO A 34 13.01 2.61 -3.16
C PRO A 34 13.26 2.66 -1.66
N ALA A 35 12.98 3.80 -1.04
CA ALA A 35 13.04 3.93 0.40
C ALA A 35 12.25 2.75 0.98
N ALA A 36 12.97 1.81 1.58
CA ALA A 36 12.36 0.72 2.31
C ALA A 36 11.47 1.40 3.35
N GLN A 37 10.16 1.35 3.10
CA GLN A 37 9.19 1.74 4.09
C GLN A 37 9.42 0.78 5.25
N SER A 38 10.13 1.26 6.26
CA SER A 38 10.30 0.55 7.51
C SER A 38 8.90 0.30 8.04
N ALA A 39 8.38 -0.91 7.83
CA ALA A 39 7.19 -1.36 8.51
C ALA A 39 7.43 -1.10 10.01
N PRO A 40 6.50 -0.44 10.73
CA PRO A 40 6.68 -0.21 12.16
C PRO A 40 6.96 -1.56 12.80
N THR A 41 8.11 -1.69 13.46
CA THR A 41 8.53 -2.90 14.15
C THR A 41 7.44 -3.21 15.18
N LYS A 42 6.68 -4.28 14.94
CA LYS A 42 5.50 -4.59 15.76
C LYS A 42 5.97 -5.04 17.14
N ASP A 43 5.32 -4.53 18.20
CA ASP A 43 5.63 -4.90 19.57
C ASP A 43 5.50 -6.42 19.76
N PRO A 44 6.60 -7.13 20.11
CA PRO A 44 6.57 -8.57 20.32
C PRO A 44 5.47 -8.99 21.29
N ALA A 45 5.30 -8.27 22.40
CA ALA A 45 4.31 -8.63 23.42
C ALA A 45 2.88 -8.62 22.86
N GLN A 46 2.56 -7.65 22.00
CA GLN A 46 1.29 -7.62 21.28
C GLN A 46 1.15 -8.81 20.33
N LEU A 47 2.19 -9.17 19.58
CA LEU A 47 2.18 -10.34 18.69
C LEU A 47 1.94 -11.64 19.46
N GLN A 48 2.62 -11.84 20.61
CA GLN A 48 2.38 -13.01 21.45
C GLN A 48 0.93 -13.08 21.95
N LYS A 49 0.36 -11.95 22.39
CA LYS A 49 -1.04 -11.89 22.82
C LYS A 49 -2.01 -12.25 21.69
N LEU A 50 -1.78 -11.72 20.49
CA LEU A 50 -2.60 -12.02 19.31
C LEU A 50 -2.48 -13.49 18.86
N ALA A 51 -1.28 -14.07 18.97
CA ALA A 51 -1.05 -15.49 18.71
C ALA A 51 -1.86 -16.36 19.68
N GLN A 52 -1.77 -16.10 20.99
CA GLN A 52 -2.53 -16.82 22.02
C GLN A 52 -4.05 -16.71 21.80
N GLN A 53 -4.55 -15.52 21.46
CA GLN A 53 -5.97 -15.29 21.17
C GLN A 53 -6.48 -16.02 19.91
N SER A 54 -5.57 -16.46 19.04
CA SER A 54 -5.88 -17.19 17.81
C SER A 54 -5.50 -18.67 17.87
N GLU A 55 -5.04 -19.18 19.02
CA GLU A 55 -4.77 -20.61 19.19
C GLU A 55 -6.01 -21.46 18.89
N GLY A 56 -5.80 -22.57 18.17
CA GLY A 56 -6.87 -23.49 17.76
C GLY A 56 -7.83 -22.97 16.70
N LYS A 57 -7.69 -21.72 16.22
CA LYS A 57 -8.52 -21.15 15.16
C LYS A 57 -7.90 -21.36 13.79
N GLU A 58 -8.73 -21.68 12.81
CA GLU A 58 -8.32 -21.85 11.41
C GLU A 58 -8.18 -20.50 10.69
N LEU A 59 -7.23 -20.44 9.76
CA LEU A 59 -7.08 -19.31 8.85
C LEU A 59 -8.06 -19.47 7.69
N THR A 60 -8.94 -18.48 7.51
CA THR A 60 -9.90 -18.41 6.40
C THR A 60 -9.92 -17.01 5.83
N LEU A 61 -10.19 -16.90 4.53
CA LEU A 61 -10.54 -15.64 3.88
C LEU A 61 -12.01 -15.36 4.13
N LEU A 62 -12.31 -14.31 4.89
CA LEU A 62 -13.67 -13.91 5.25
C LEU A 62 -14.31 -13.01 4.20
N ASP A 63 -13.52 -12.11 3.63
CA ASP A 63 -13.99 -11.13 2.65
C ASP A 63 -12.88 -10.70 1.70
N ALA A 64 -13.26 -10.33 0.49
CA ALA A 64 -12.41 -9.71 -0.52
C ALA A 64 -13.21 -8.59 -1.18
N SER A 65 -12.93 -7.35 -0.77
CA SER A 65 -13.72 -6.18 -1.17
C SER A 65 -12.84 -5.00 -1.55
N GLU A 66 -13.39 -4.12 -2.38
CA GLU A 66 -12.84 -2.80 -2.63
C GLU A 66 -13.44 -1.81 -1.63
N VAL A 67 -12.60 -1.04 -0.95
CA VAL A 67 -13.02 0.05 -0.07
C VAL A 67 -12.27 1.32 -0.43
N GLN A 68 -12.81 2.47 -0.02
CA GLN A 68 -12.11 3.74 -0.16
C GLN A 68 -11.33 4.05 1.12
N LEU A 69 -10.01 4.11 1.01
CA LEU A 69 -9.10 4.42 2.11
C LEU A 69 -8.24 5.61 1.71
N ASP A 70 -8.23 6.66 2.54
CA ASP A 70 -7.51 7.92 2.27
C ASP A 70 -7.82 8.54 0.90
N GLY A 71 -9.06 8.38 0.44
CA GLY A 71 -9.54 8.87 -0.86
C GLY A 71 -9.21 7.99 -2.06
N ALA A 72 -8.46 6.89 -1.89
CA ALA A 72 -8.10 5.97 -2.96
C ALA A 72 -8.82 4.61 -2.86
N ALA A 73 -9.17 4.02 -4.00
CA ALA A 73 -9.66 2.65 -4.08
C ALA A 73 -8.57 1.68 -3.60
N THR A 74 -8.95 0.78 -2.70
CA THR A 74 -8.03 -0.17 -2.05
C THR A 74 -8.68 -1.54 -2.01
N LEU A 75 -8.00 -2.56 -2.52
CA LEU A 75 -8.39 -3.95 -2.34
C LEU A 75 -8.06 -4.35 -0.90
N VAL A 76 -9.04 -4.89 -0.18
CA VAL A 76 -8.88 -5.40 1.17
C VAL A 76 -9.27 -6.86 1.22
N LEU A 77 -8.32 -7.70 1.64
CA LEU A 77 -8.56 -9.10 1.97
C LEU A 77 -8.65 -9.23 3.48
N THR A 78 -9.80 -9.68 3.98
CA THR A 78 -10.06 -9.81 5.42
C THR A 78 -9.99 -11.27 5.84
N PHE A 79 -9.21 -11.57 6.87
CA PHE A 79 -8.94 -12.91 7.36
C PHE A 79 -9.49 -13.14 8.78
N SER A 80 -9.80 -14.40 9.11
CA SER A 80 -10.36 -14.78 10.42
C SER A 80 -9.43 -14.48 11.59
N ILE A 81 -8.13 -14.69 11.39
CA ILE A 81 -7.08 -14.61 12.41
C ILE A 81 -5.90 -13.77 11.92
N PRO A 82 -5.08 -13.24 12.85
CA PRO A 82 -3.88 -12.47 12.53
C PRO A 82 -2.95 -13.22 11.57
N LEU A 83 -2.49 -12.56 10.50
CA LEU A 83 -1.44 -13.03 9.61
C LEU A 83 -0.05 -12.84 10.24
N ASP A 84 0.91 -13.68 9.86
CA ASP A 84 2.31 -13.51 10.24
C ASP A 84 2.88 -12.26 9.51
N PRO A 85 3.31 -11.20 10.22
CA PRO A 85 3.80 -9.98 9.59
C PRO A 85 5.18 -10.13 8.94
N GLU A 86 5.94 -11.18 9.26
CA GLU A 86 7.31 -11.39 8.78
C GLU A 86 7.36 -12.10 7.41
N GLN A 87 6.21 -12.52 6.87
CA GLN A 87 6.14 -13.21 5.58
C GLN A 87 6.11 -12.24 4.40
N ASP A 88 6.63 -12.69 3.26
CA ASP A 88 6.49 -11.96 2.01
C ASP A 88 5.14 -12.25 1.35
N PHE A 89 4.20 -11.31 1.51
CA PHE A 89 2.85 -11.42 0.94
C PHE A 89 2.84 -11.45 -0.59
N ALA A 90 3.81 -10.82 -1.27
CA ALA A 90 3.84 -10.81 -2.74
C ALA A 90 4.07 -12.20 -3.35
N ARG A 91 4.60 -13.15 -2.55
CA ARG A 91 4.79 -14.55 -2.94
C ARG A 91 3.58 -15.45 -2.74
N THR A 92 2.61 -15.00 -1.95
CA THR A 92 1.47 -15.83 -1.54
C THR A 92 0.12 -15.21 -1.89
N VAL A 93 0.09 -13.92 -2.22
CA VAL A 93 -1.12 -13.22 -2.62
C VAL A 93 -0.84 -12.45 -3.90
N HIS A 94 -1.47 -12.88 -4.99
CA HIS A 94 -1.25 -12.33 -6.32
C HIS A 94 -2.49 -11.60 -6.80
N VAL A 95 -2.30 -10.44 -7.43
CA VAL A 95 -3.36 -9.70 -8.11
C VAL A 95 -2.96 -9.47 -9.56
N VAL A 96 -3.82 -9.90 -10.46
CA VAL A 96 -3.64 -9.80 -11.90
C VAL A 96 -4.85 -9.13 -12.50
N ASP A 97 -4.63 -8.05 -13.24
CA ASP A 97 -5.64 -7.51 -14.13
C ASP A 97 -5.71 -8.37 -15.40
N LYS A 98 -6.93 -8.72 -15.83
CA LYS A 98 -7.15 -9.61 -16.98
C LYS A 98 -6.60 -9.08 -18.31
N LYS A 99 -6.39 -7.77 -18.45
CA LYS A 99 -5.93 -7.11 -19.68
C LYS A 99 -4.47 -6.71 -19.63
N SER A 100 -4.00 -6.11 -18.53
CA SER A 100 -2.63 -5.60 -18.41
C SER A 100 -1.68 -6.51 -17.65
N GLY A 101 -2.17 -7.62 -17.08
CA GLY A 101 -1.33 -8.55 -16.33
C GLY A 101 -1.14 -8.12 -14.88
N LYS A 102 0.07 -8.28 -14.35
CA LYS A 102 0.38 -8.01 -12.93
C LYS A 102 -0.06 -6.60 -12.52
N VAL A 103 -0.76 -6.49 -11.39
CA VAL A 103 -1.05 -5.21 -10.76
C VAL A 103 0.15 -4.81 -9.91
N ASP A 104 0.63 -3.59 -10.08
CA ASP A 104 1.71 -3.03 -9.26
C ASP A 104 1.17 -2.47 -7.94
N GLY A 105 2.02 -2.49 -6.92
CA GLY A 105 1.68 -2.06 -5.57
C GLY A 105 2.26 -3.01 -4.52
N ALA A 106 2.52 -2.47 -3.34
CA ALA A 106 2.96 -3.25 -2.18
C ALA A 106 1.75 -3.64 -1.33
N TRP A 107 1.77 -4.85 -0.81
CA TRP A 107 0.82 -5.28 0.20
C TRP A 107 1.11 -4.58 1.54
N GLU A 108 0.09 -3.95 2.11
CA GLU A 108 0.12 -3.37 3.44
C GLU A 108 -0.68 -4.26 4.39
N LEU A 109 -0.02 -4.79 5.42
CA LEU A 109 -0.71 -5.48 6.51
C LEU A 109 -1.20 -4.47 7.54
N SER A 110 -2.51 -4.43 7.75
CA SER A 110 -3.16 -3.58 8.76
C SER A 110 -2.62 -3.80 10.19
N PRO A 111 -2.81 -2.84 11.11
CA PRO A 111 -2.36 -2.96 12.51
C PRO A 111 -2.98 -4.14 13.28
N ASN A 112 -4.20 -4.55 12.93
CA ASN A 112 -4.89 -5.70 13.54
C ASN A 112 -4.42 -7.06 12.99
N LEU A 113 -3.56 -7.04 11.95
CA LEU A 113 -3.01 -8.20 11.24
C LEU A 113 -4.03 -9.05 10.49
N LYS A 114 -5.28 -8.63 10.39
CA LYS A 114 -6.36 -9.40 9.76
C LYS A 114 -6.77 -8.87 8.40
N GLU A 115 -6.32 -7.68 8.03
CA GLU A 115 -6.59 -7.10 6.72
C GLU A 115 -5.28 -6.91 5.96
N LEU A 116 -5.23 -7.46 4.75
CA LEU A 116 -4.16 -7.22 3.78
C LEU A 116 -4.67 -6.26 2.70
N ARG A 117 -3.94 -5.18 2.45
CA ARG A 117 -4.42 -4.05 1.66
C ARG A 117 -3.50 -3.81 0.46
N LEU A 118 -4.08 -3.68 -0.73
CA LEU A 118 -3.38 -3.22 -1.93
C LEU A 118 -4.03 -1.90 -2.36
N ARG A 119 -3.31 -0.80 -2.13
CA ARG A 119 -3.80 0.56 -2.37
C ARG A 119 -3.68 0.96 -3.84
N HIS A 120 -4.38 2.04 -4.17
CA HIS A 120 -4.30 2.72 -5.46
C HIS A 120 -4.74 1.85 -6.64
N LEU A 121 -5.86 1.13 -6.47
CA LEU A 121 -6.47 0.41 -7.59
C LEU A 121 -6.91 1.38 -8.67
N GLU A 122 -6.66 0.99 -9.92
CA GLU A 122 -7.24 1.69 -11.06
C GLU A 122 -8.75 1.39 -11.15
N PRO A 123 -9.59 2.38 -11.49
CA PRO A 123 -11.03 2.17 -11.64
C PRO A 123 -11.35 1.37 -12.91
N ASN A 124 -12.51 0.69 -12.91
CA ASN A 124 -13.05 -0.03 -14.07
C ASN A 124 -12.11 -1.11 -14.63
N ARG A 125 -11.51 -1.89 -13.73
CA ARG A 125 -10.61 -3.01 -14.02
C ARG A 125 -11.21 -4.34 -13.59
N ASP A 126 -10.85 -5.41 -14.29
CA ASP A 126 -11.21 -6.78 -13.90
C ASP A 126 -10.01 -7.47 -13.26
N LEU A 127 -10.06 -7.62 -11.94
CA LEU A 127 -8.96 -8.21 -11.17
C LEU A 127 -9.23 -9.67 -10.83
N VAL A 128 -8.19 -10.49 -10.92
CA VAL A 128 -8.14 -11.86 -10.40
C VAL A 128 -7.19 -11.86 -9.22
N VAL A 129 -7.72 -12.23 -8.06
CA VAL A 129 -6.94 -12.39 -6.82
C VAL A 129 -6.70 -13.88 -6.60
N SER A 130 -5.44 -14.28 -6.46
CA SER A 130 -5.05 -15.65 -6.11
C SER A 130 -4.38 -15.65 -4.75
N VAL A 131 -4.89 -16.47 -3.82
CA VAL A 131 -4.33 -16.63 -2.48
C VAL A 131 -3.78 -18.04 -2.34
N GLU A 132 -2.47 -18.15 -2.19
CA GLU A 132 -1.76 -19.41 -2.12
C GLU A 132 -1.97 -20.10 -0.77
N ARG A 133 -1.91 -21.44 -0.80
CA ARG A 133 -2.06 -22.30 0.40
C ARG A 133 -1.00 -22.04 1.48
N ASP A 134 0.11 -21.42 1.08
CA ASP A 134 1.31 -21.13 1.85
C ASP A 134 1.10 -19.95 2.82
N LEU A 135 0.05 -19.15 2.59
CA LEU A 135 -0.26 -17.99 3.43
C LEU A 135 -0.40 -18.44 4.89
N THR A 136 0.39 -17.82 5.75
CA THR A 136 0.59 -18.27 7.14
C THR A 136 0.02 -17.26 8.13
N ALA A 137 -0.75 -17.76 9.09
CA ALA A 137 -1.23 -17.00 10.23
C ALA A 137 -0.17 -16.88 11.32
N LEU A 138 -0.34 -15.91 12.23
CA LEU A 138 0.54 -15.68 13.37
C LEU A 138 0.59 -16.90 14.32
N ASN A 139 -0.50 -17.66 14.41
CA ASN A 139 -0.57 -18.93 15.15
C ASN A 139 0.06 -20.13 14.39
N LYS A 140 0.73 -19.87 13.26
CA LYS A 140 1.39 -20.85 12.38
C LYS A 140 0.47 -21.80 11.61
N ASN A 141 -0.85 -21.59 11.67
CA ASN A 141 -1.78 -22.26 10.76
C ASN A 141 -1.66 -21.69 9.35
N ARG A 142 -1.98 -22.53 8.36
CA ARG A 142 -2.00 -22.16 6.94
C ARG A 142 -3.43 -22.06 6.45
N LEU A 143 -3.63 -21.31 5.37
CA LEU A 143 -4.96 -21.08 4.78
C LEU A 143 -5.64 -22.38 4.34
N TRP A 144 -4.86 -23.38 3.93
CA TRP A 144 -5.36 -24.72 3.69
C TRP A 144 -4.52 -25.74 4.47
N PRO A 145 -5.13 -26.62 5.28
CA PRO A 145 -4.40 -27.69 5.95
C PRO A 145 -3.83 -28.65 4.90
N ARG A 146 -2.59 -29.12 5.11
CA ARG A 146 -2.08 -30.26 4.34
C ARG A 146 -2.88 -31.50 4.77
N VAL A 147 -3.69 -32.01 3.86
CA VAL A 147 -4.24 -33.39 3.92
C VAL A 147 -3.11 -34.41 3.78
#